data_AF-A0A5C5WWX7-F1
#
_entry.id   AF-A0A5C5WWX7-F1
#
_cell.length_a   1.000
_cell.length_b   1.000
_cell.length_c   1.000
_cell.angle_alpha   90.00
_cell.angle_beta   90.00
_cell.angle_gamma   90.00
#
_symmetry.space_group_name_H-M   'P 1'
#
loop_
_entity.id
_entity.type
_entity.pdbx_description
1 polymer ?
#
loop_
_entity_poly.entity_id
_entity_poly.type
_entity_poly.pdbx_seq_one_letter_code
_entity_poly.pdbx_strand_id
1 'polypeptide(L)'
;MKRSCPQQSAASVAIAMLLLISIHGMSSVQSQSPRLQGSDVEYSDRKSQPEDGVPASALLTDHGRALAEELRNLRRTRSNLGEKHPTRSGIDRQINDILLQLKAFVPAEPDDENPFLKQPNRIREPLSSNPAINDTELRQLVLRLNERVNDLEYRLKKLEAKNK
;
A
#
# COMPACT_ATOMS: atom_id res chain seq x y z
N MET A 1 -28.54 45.05 58.13
CA MET A 1 -27.34 45.43 57.34
C MET A 1 -27.39 44.61 56.04
N LYS A 2 -28.13 45.00 55.00
CA LYS A 2 -27.82 45.97 53.92
C LYS A 2 -26.40 45.81 53.35
N ARG A 3 -26.29 45.15 52.19
CA ARG A 3 -25.78 45.73 50.93
C ARG A 3 -26.16 44.83 49.74
N SER A 4 -27.08 45.35 48.95
CA SER A 4 -27.44 44.94 47.60
C SER A 4 -26.35 45.39 46.61
N CYS A 5 -26.12 44.62 45.56
CA CYS A 5 -25.63 45.12 44.26
C CYS A 5 -26.01 44.12 43.15
N PRO A 6 -27.00 44.46 42.30
CA PRO A 6 -27.04 44.03 40.92
C PRO A 6 -26.77 45.23 40.01
N GLN A 7 -25.88 45.08 39.02
CA GLN A 7 -25.80 46.04 37.93
C GLN A 7 -25.75 45.28 36.60
N GLN A 8 -26.91 45.26 35.96
CA GLN A 8 -27.08 44.99 34.55
C GLN A 8 -26.69 46.21 33.72
N SER A 9 -26.29 45.92 32.48
CA SER A 9 -26.70 46.62 31.25
C SER A 9 -25.76 47.64 30.61
N ALA A 10 -25.82 47.60 29.27
CA ALA A 10 -25.31 48.48 28.23
C ALA A 10 -23.81 48.29 27.90
N ALA A 11 -23.39 47.97 26.67
CA ALA A 11 -24.04 48.18 25.39
C ALA A 11 -23.63 47.09 24.38
N SER A 12 -24.65 46.55 23.73
CA SER A 12 -24.54 45.87 22.44
C SER A 12 -24.45 46.93 21.33
N VAL A 13 -23.91 46.50 20.18
CA VAL A 13 -23.97 47.14 18.86
C VAL A 13 -22.90 48.22 18.60
N ALA A 14 -21.88 47.88 17.80
CA ALA A 14 -21.72 48.42 16.43
C ALA A 14 -20.32 48.10 15.84
N ILE A 15 -20.30 47.81 14.52
CA ILE A 15 -19.16 47.94 13.59
C ILE A 15 -18.13 46.78 13.68
N ALA A 16 -18.24 45.65 12.98
CA ALA A 16 -18.19 45.50 11.52
C ALA A 16 -17.32 46.54 10.81
N MET A 17 -16.01 46.36 10.79
CA MET A 17 -15.09 46.96 9.80
C MET A 17 -13.69 46.32 9.91
N LEU A 18 -13.02 46.21 8.76
CA LEU A 18 -11.62 45.83 8.54
C LEU A 18 -11.28 44.32 8.47
N LEU A 19 -12.01 43.65 7.57
CA LEU A 19 -11.37 42.89 6.49
C LEU A 19 -10.55 43.87 5.64
N LEU A 20 -9.23 43.66 5.51
CA LEU A 20 -8.33 44.04 4.39
C LEU A 20 -6.89 44.13 4.90
N ILE A 21 -6.03 43.22 4.43
CA ILE A 21 -4.62 43.41 4.00
C ILE A 21 -4.25 42.06 3.35
N SER A 22 -4.45 41.89 2.05
CA SER A 22 -3.55 42.27 0.93
C SER A 22 -2.89 41.02 0.34
N ILE A 23 -3.60 40.41 -0.60
CA ILE A 23 -3.07 39.46 -1.58
C ILE A 23 -2.26 40.27 -2.59
N HIS A 24 -0.93 40.11 -2.62
CA HIS A 24 -0.08 40.59 -3.70
C HIS A 24 0.91 39.51 -4.09
N GLY A 25 0.76 39.01 -5.32
CA GLY A 25 1.66 38.04 -5.93
C GLY A 25 1.14 37.49 -7.25
N MET A 26 0.63 38.34 -8.14
CA MET A 26 0.44 37.99 -9.55
C MET A 26 1.47 38.71 -10.42
N SER A 27 1.83 38.04 -11.52
CA SER A 27 2.67 38.45 -12.66
C SER A 27 4.10 37.91 -12.55
N SER A 28 4.58 37.05 -13.45
CA SER A 28 4.44 37.13 -14.90
C SER A 28 4.21 35.76 -15.57
N VAL A 29 3.14 35.68 -16.36
CA VAL A 29 3.01 34.73 -17.47
C VAL A 29 3.88 35.28 -18.61
N GLN A 30 4.97 34.57 -18.94
CA GLN A 30 5.71 34.80 -20.16
C GLN A 30 5.44 33.62 -21.10
N SER A 31 4.51 33.81 -22.03
CA SER A 31 4.35 32.96 -23.20
C SER A 31 5.60 33.06 -24.06
N GLN A 32 6.43 32.03 -24.02
CA GLN A 32 7.33 31.68 -25.11
C GLN A 32 7.08 30.22 -25.48
N SER A 33 6.61 30.03 -26.71
CA SER A 33 6.68 28.77 -27.44
C SER A 33 7.07 29.08 -28.88
N PRO A 34 7.64 28.14 -29.65
CA PRO A 34 8.47 27.01 -29.28
C PRO A 34 9.83 27.07 -30.01
N ARG A 35 10.94 26.82 -29.31
CA ARG A 35 12.21 26.54 -29.99
C ARG A 35 12.38 25.03 -30.03
N LEU A 36 12.27 24.46 -31.23
CA LEU A 36 12.66 23.10 -31.56
C LEU A 36 14.12 22.90 -31.15
N GLN A 37 14.33 22.20 -30.04
CA GLN A 37 15.61 21.60 -29.71
C GLN A 37 15.30 20.21 -29.19
N GLY A 38 15.51 19.24 -30.08
CA GLY A 38 15.61 17.84 -29.71
C GLY A 38 16.64 17.73 -28.61
N SER A 39 16.14 17.52 -27.40
CA SER A 39 16.88 16.93 -26.31
C SER A 39 16.06 15.70 -26.00
N ASP A 40 16.69 14.58 -26.27
CA ASP A 40 16.19 13.27 -25.96
C ASP A 40 15.52 13.33 -24.60
N VAL A 41 14.20 13.12 -24.57
CA VAL A 41 13.55 12.64 -23.36
C VAL A 41 14.08 11.24 -23.21
N GLU A 42 15.32 11.16 -22.73
CA GLU A 42 15.86 10.03 -22.04
C GLU A 42 14.85 9.80 -20.93
N TYR A 43 13.93 8.88 -21.20
CA TYR A 43 13.30 8.09 -20.17
C TYR A 43 14.48 7.55 -19.38
N SER A 44 14.91 8.31 -18.38
CA SER A 44 15.60 7.74 -17.25
C SER A 44 14.57 6.81 -16.64
N ASP A 45 14.54 5.61 -17.21
CA ASP A 45 14.32 4.34 -16.55
C ASP A 45 15.30 4.33 -15.38
N ARG A 46 15.02 5.19 -14.38
CA ARG A 46 15.42 5.00 -13.01
C ARG A 46 14.60 3.79 -12.59
N LYS A 47 14.99 2.61 -13.10
CA LYS A 47 14.91 1.35 -12.38
C LYS A 47 15.37 1.71 -11.00
N SER A 48 14.39 1.94 -10.15
CA SER A 48 14.55 2.11 -8.72
C SER A 48 15.29 0.85 -8.37
N GLN A 49 16.61 0.96 -8.18
CA GLN A 49 17.38 -0.18 -7.71
C GLN A 49 16.60 -0.69 -6.51
N PRO A 50 16.22 -1.98 -6.48
CA PRO A 50 15.44 -2.53 -5.40
C PRO A 50 16.19 -2.19 -4.12
N GLU A 51 15.64 -1.24 -3.36
CA GLU A 51 16.28 -0.66 -2.19
C GLU A 51 16.63 -1.81 -1.23
N ASP A 52 17.89 -1.88 -0.79
CA ASP A 52 18.53 -2.94 0.02
C ASP A 52 17.56 -3.71 0.95
N GLY A 53 16.90 -4.76 0.43
CA GLY A 53 16.03 -5.65 1.19
C GLY A 53 14.52 -5.54 0.95
N VAL A 54 14.06 -4.77 -0.05
CA VAL A 54 12.64 -4.76 -0.46
C VAL A 54 12.42 -5.76 -1.60
N PRO A 55 11.57 -6.79 -1.44
CA PRO A 55 11.31 -7.76 -2.51
C PRO A 55 10.47 -7.14 -3.64
N ALA A 56 10.78 -7.50 -4.88
CA ALA A 56 10.09 -6.98 -6.06
C ALA A 56 8.57 -7.30 -6.04
N SER A 57 8.20 -8.41 -5.44
CA SER A 57 6.80 -8.80 -5.23
C SER A 57 6.03 -7.84 -4.33
N ALA A 58 6.67 -7.23 -3.31
CA ALA A 58 6.03 -6.22 -2.48
C ALA A 58 5.71 -4.96 -3.28
N LEU A 59 6.58 -4.57 -4.21
CA LEU A 59 6.40 -3.38 -5.06
C LEU A 59 5.22 -3.49 -6.04
N LEU A 60 4.73 -4.70 -6.30
CA LEU A 60 3.55 -4.91 -7.14
C LEU A 60 2.24 -4.54 -6.42
N THR A 61 2.26 -4.50 -5.08
CA THR A 61 1.08 -4.21 -4.27
C THR A 61 1.13 -2.79 -3.72
N ASP A 62 -0.03 -2.16 -3.50
CA ASP A 62 -0.09 -0.81 -2.89
C ASP A 62 0.44 -0.82 -1.46
N HIS A 63 0.09 -1.85 -0.70
CA HIS A 63 0.55 -2.04 0.68
C HIS A 63 2.07 -2.22 0.76
N GLY A 64 2.64 -3.07 -0.10
CA GLY A 64 4.09 -3.29 -0.11
C GLY A 64 4.86 -2.06 -0.58
N ARG A 65 4.31 -1.26 -1.50
CA ARG A 65 4.87 0.06 -1.86
C ARG A 65 4.86 1.02 -0.67
N ALA A 66 3.77 1.09 0.09
CA ALA A 66 3.68 1.93 1.28
C ALA A 66 4.73 1.53 2.35
N LEU A 67 4.89 0.22 2.61
CA LEU A 67 5.91 -0.28 3.54
C LEU A 67 7.34 0.04 3.07
N ALA A 68 7.61 -0.07 1.76
CA ALA A 68 8.90 0.28 1.20
C ALA A 68 9.23 1.78 1.36
N GLU A 69 8.23 2.64 1.17
CA GLU A 69 8.37 4.08 1.37
C GLU A 69 8.60 4.43 2.86
N GLU A 70 7.85 3.79 3.76
CA GLU A 70 8.04 3.95 5.22
C GLU A 70 9.45 3.51 5.65
N LEU A 71 9.90 2.34 5.17
CA LEU A 71 11.25 1.84 5.42
C LEU A 71 12.32 2.84 4.98
N ARG A 72 12.14 3.44 3.80
CA ARG A 72 13.04 4.47 3.26
C ARG A 72 13.05 5.72 4.14
N ASN A 73 11.88 6.17 4.60
CA ASN A 73 11.76 7.31 5.50
C ASN A 73 12.42 7.05 6.85
N LEU A 74 12.20 5.88 7.46
CA LEU A 74 12.84 5.50 8.72
C LEU A 74 14.36 5.39 8.58
N ARG A 75 14.87 4.85 7.47
CA ARG A 75 16.32 4.79 7.20
C ARG A 75 16.93 6.19 7.07
N ARG A 76 16.25 7.13 6.40
CA ARG A 76 16.68 8.53 6.34
C ARG A 76 16.66 9.21 7.71
N THR A 77 15.60 8.99 8.49
CA THR A 77 15.53 9.51 9.86
C THR A 77 16.67 8.93 10.70
N ARG A 78 16.91 7.62 10.60
CA ARG A 78 18.01 6.92 11.28
C ARG A 78 19.38 7.50 10.90
N SER A 79 19.63 7.78 9.61
CA SER A 79 20.90 8.37 9.17
C SER A 79 21.08 9.81 9.63
N ASN A 80 19.99 10.56 9.77
CA ASN A 80 20.00 11.92 10.30
C ASN A 80 20.22 11.95 11.82
N LEU A 81 19.89 10.85 12.51
CA LEU A 81 20.11 10.71 13.95
C LEU A 81 21.52 10.17 14.24
N GLY A 82 22.23 10.84 15.15
CA GLY A 82 23.53 10.36 15.64
C GLY A 82 23.42 9.00 16.32
N GLU A 83 24.55 8.28 16.42
CA GLU A 83 24.62 6.92 16.97
C GLU A 83 24.14 6.80 18.42
N LYS A 84 24.24 7.88 19.20
CA LYS A 84 23.84 7.93 20.61
C LYS A 84 22.44 8.50 20.83
N HIS A 85 21.64 8.72 19.79
CA HIS A 85 20.32 9.32 19.96
C HIS A 85 19.34 8.36 20.66
N PRO A 86 18.61 8.78 21.71
CA PRO A 86 17.75 7.88 22.49
C PRO A 86 16.64 7.22 21.67
N THR A 87 16.08 7.93 20.67
CA THR A 87 15.01 7.37 19.81
C THR A 87 15.51 6.40 18.74
N ARG A 88 16.83 6.28 18.54
CA ARG A 88 17.42 5.43 17.50
C ARG A 88 17.04 3.97 17.69
N SER A 89 17.05 3.49 18.94
CA SER A 89 16.65 2.12 19.28
C SER A 89 15.20 1.81 18.88
N GLY A 90 14.29 2.78 18.98
CA GLY A 90 12.90 2.62 18.55
C GLY A 90 12.78 2.52 17.04
N ILE A 91 13.50 3.38 16.31
CA ILE A 91 13.53 3.37 14.83
C ILE A 91 14.14 2.06 14.32
N ASP A 92 15.20 1.56 14.95
CA ASP A 92 15.82 0.28 14.59
C ASP A 92 14.83 -0.89 14.75
N ARG A 93 13.99 -0.88 15.80
CA ARG A 93 12.93 -1.88 15.95
C ARG A 93 11.90 -1.77 14.83
N GLN A 94 11.40 -0.57 14.55
CA GLN A 94 10.43 -0.33 13.47
C GLN A 94 10.96 -0.78 12.10
N ILE A 95 12.24 -0.52 11.81
CA ILE A 95 12.90 -0.98 10.59
C ILE A 95 12.87 -2.51 10.51
N ASN A 96 13.20 -3.20 11.59
CA ASN A 96 13.18 -4.67 11.63
C ASN A 96 11.76 -5.24 11.47
N ASP A 97 10.77 -4.62 12.10
CA ASP A 97 9.36 -5.03 11.99
C ASP A 97 8.85 -4.92 10.55
N ILE A 98 9.17 -3.81 9.86
CA ILE A 98 8.80 -3.62 8.45
C ILE A 98 9.54 -4.61 7.55
N LEU A 99 10.82 -4.88 7.80
CA LEU A 99 11.56 -5.89 7.04
C LEU A 99 10.95 -7.29 7.21
N LEU A 100 10.47 -7.63 8.41
CA LEU A 100 9.77 -8.89 8.66
C LEU A 100 8.45 -8.95 7.88
N GLN A 101 7.68 -7.85 7.83
CA GLN A 101 6.45 -7.78 7.05
C GLN A 101 6.73 -7.89 5.54
N LEU A 102 7.78 -7.23 5.05
CA LEU A 102 8.20 -7.32 3.66
C LEU A 102 8.65 -8.75 3.30
N LYS A 103 9.24 -9.50 4.23
CA LYS A 103 9.62 -10.90 4.02
C LYS A 103 8.43 -11.79 3.67
N ALA A 104 7.22 -11.49 4.16
CA ALA A 104 6.01 -12.23 3.81
C ALA A 104 5.65 -12.15 2.31
N PHE A 105 6.18 -11.16 1.59
CA PHE A 105 6.00 -11.03 0.15
C PHE A 105 7.04 -11.82 -0.65
N VAL A 106 8.13 -12.28 -0.02
CA VAL A 106 9.10 -13.15 -0.70
C VAL A 106 8.38 -14.46 -1.00
N PRO A 107 8.24 -14.86 -2.28
CA PRO A 107 7.67 -16.15 -2.60
C PRO A 107 8.48 -17.22 -1.89
N ALA A 108 7.81 -18.13 -1.20
CA ALA A 108 8.47 -19.28 -0.58
C ALA A 108 9.41 -19.92 -1.62
N GLU A 109 10.66 -20.17 -1.21
CA GLU A 109 11.65 -20.86 -2.03
C GLU A 109 10.98 -22.08 -2.68
N PRO A 110 11.33 -22.43 -3.94
CA PRO A 110 10.73 -23.56 -4.64
C PRO A 110 10.92 -24.91 -3.91
N ASP A 111 11.75 -24.95 -2.87
CA ASP A 111 12.02 -26.12 -2.02
C ASP A 111 11.01 -26.29 -0.86
N ASP A 112 10.14 -25.31 -0.59
CA ASP A 112 8.95 -25.55 0.23
C ASP A 112 7.96 -26.33 -0.63
N GLU A 113 8.14 -27.67 -0.65
CA GLU A 113 7.32 -28.64 -1.35
C GLU A 113 5.83 -28.35 -1.15
N ASN A 114 5.24 -27.63 -2.10
CA ASN A 114 3.80 -27.45 -2.14
C ASN A 114 3.17 -28.85 -2.30
N PRO A 115 2.40 -29.36 -1.32
CA PRO A 115 1.83 -30.70 -1.39
C PRO A 115 0.84 -30.85 -2.55
N PHE A 116 0.43 -29.75 -3.19
CA PHE A 116 -0.40 -29.76 -4.39
C PHE A 116 0.39 -29.87 -5.71
N LEU A 117 1.72 -29.71 -5.69
CA LEU A 117 2.59 -29.89 -6.86
C LEU A 117 3.10 -31.32 -7.01
N LYS A 118 2.85 -32.22 -6.04
CA LYS A 118 3.15 -33.66 -6.13
C LYS A 118 2.16 -34.42 -7.03
N GLN A 119 1.82 -33.88 -8.20
CA GLN A 119 1.30 -34.70 -9.30
C GLN A 119 2.48 -34.99 -10.25
N PRO A 120 3.07 -36.20 -10.20
CA PRO A 120 4.00 -36.60 -11.23
C PRO A 120 3.21 -36.70 -12.54
N ASN A 121 3.68 -35.99 -13.58
CA ASN A 121 3.11 -35.95 -14.94
C ASN A 121 1.88 -35.05 -15.17
N ARG A 122 2.00 -33.75 -14.91
CA ARG A 122 1.33 -32.77 -15.78
C ARG A 122 2.36 -31.98 -16.54
N ILE A 123 2.54 -32.40 -17.79
CA ILE A 123 3.25 -31.68 -18.85
C ILE A 123 2.84 -30.21 -18.73
N ARG A 124 3.82 -29.32 -18.51
CA ARG A 124 3.67 -27.88 -18.73
C ARG A 124 3.47 -27.70 -20.23
N GLU A 125 2.24 -27.88 -20.71
CA GLU A 125 1.91 -27.40 -22.03
C GLU A 125 1.86 -25.87 -21.98
N PRO A 126 2.51 -25.18 -22.93
CA PRO A 126 2.32 -23.75 -23.08
C PRO A 126 0.83 -23.50 -23.30
N LEU A 127 0.29 -22.43 -22.70
CA LEU A 127 -1.08 -21.94 -22.91
C LEU A 127 -1.26 -21.53 -24.38
N SER A 128 -1.33 -22.52 -25.26
CA SER A 128 -1.71 -22.38 -26.65
C SER A 128 -3.23 -22.42 -26.70
N SER A 129 -3.80 -21.31 -27.18
CA SER A 129 -5.07 -21.25 -27.89
C SER A 129 -6.25 -21.97 -27.23
N ASN A 130 -7.03 -21.19 -26.47
CA ASN A 130 -8.47 -21.36 -26.19
C ASN A 130 -9.10 -22.60 -26.86
N PRO A 131 -9.10 -23.78 -26.21
CA PRO A 131 -9.92 -24.87 -26.69
C PRO A 131 -11.37 -24.46 -26.45
N ALA A 132 -12.19 -24.44 -27.49
CA ALA A 132 -13.63 -24.32 -27.33
C ALA A 132 -14.09 -25.50 -26.44
N ILE A 133 -14.27 -25.24 -25.15
CA ILE A 133 -14.70 -26.24 -24.16
C ILE A 133 -16.07 -26.74 -24.61
N ASN A 134 -16.18 -28.05 -24.85
CA ASN A 134 -17.44 -28.67 -25.23
C ASN A 134 -18.43 -28.56 -24.04
N ASP A 135 -19.72 -28.32 -24.29
CA ASP A 135 -20.76 -28.18 -23.26
C ASP A 135 -20.78 -29.35 -22.26
N THR A 136 -20.40 -30.55 -22.72
CA THR A 136 -20.29 -31.75 -21.87
C THR A 136 -19.13 -31.65 -20.87
N GLU A 137 -18.00 -31.11 -21.29
CA GLU A 137 -16.83 -30.88 -20.43
C GLU A 137 -17.10 -29.76 -19.43
N LEU A 138 -17.80 -28.72 -19.85
CA LEU A 138 -18.24 -27.64 -18.97
C LEU A 138 -19.17 -28.19 -17.86
N ARG A 139 -20.13 -29.04 -18.23
CA ARG A 139 -21.03 -29.66 -17.24
C ARG A 139 -20.26 -30.53 -16.24
N GLN A 140 -19.29 -31.31 -16.71
CA GLN A 140 -18.45 -32.13 -15.83
C GLN A 140 -17.57 -31.26 -14.92
N LEU A 141 -17.06 -30.14 -15.42
CA LEU A 141 -16.28 -29.19 -14.63
C LEU A 141 -17.12 -28.55 -13.53
N VAL A 142 -18.35 -28.12 -13.85
CA VAL A 142 -19.29 -27.55 -12.89
C VAL A 142 -19.65 -28.56 -11.80
N LEU A 143 -19.88 -29.82 -12.15
CA LEU A 143 -20.14 -30.88 -11.16
C LEU A 143 -18.95 -31.06 -10.21
N ARG A 144 -17.74 -31.17 -10.75
CA ARG A 144 -16.51 -31.29 -9.95
C ARG A 144 -16.28 -30.08 -9.04
N LEU A 145 -16.57 -28.88 -9.52
CA LEU A 145 -16.46 -27.65 -8.73
C LEU A 145 -17.48 -27.64 -7.60
N ASN A 146 -18.73 -28.04 -7.87
CA ASN A 146 -19.79 -28.09 -6.87
C ASN A 146 -19.45 -29.10 -5.75
N GLU A 147 -18.98 -30.30 -6.09
CA GLU A 147 -18.49 -31.27 -5.10
C GLU A 147 -17.38 -30.69 -4.21
N ARG A 148 -16.44 -29.95 -4.82
CA ARG A 148 -15.33 -29.34 -4.10
C ARG A 148 -15.77 -28.22 -3.18
N VAL A 149 -16.75 -27.42 -3.60
CA VAL A 149 -17.37 -26.38 -2.76
C VAL A 149 -18.07 -27.03 -1.58
N ASN A 150 -18.85 -28.10 -1.79
CA ASN A 150 -19.54 -28.80 -0.71
C ASN A 150 -18.56 -29.40 0.32
N ASP A 151 -17.44 -29.99 -0.13
CA ASP A 151 -16.40 -30.47 0.79
C ASP A 151 -15.79 -29.34 1.61
N LEU A 152 -15.50 -28.20 0.98
CA LEU A 152 -14.96 -27.03 1.67
C LEU A 152 -15.95 -26.45 2.68
N GLU A 153 -17.23 -26.35 2.34
CA GLU A 153 -18.28 -25.91 3.26
C GLU A 153 -18.42 -26.86 4.46
N TYR A 154 -18.36 -28.17 4.22
CA TYR A 154 -18.38 -29.16 5.30
C TYR A 154 -17.18 -29.01 6.23
N ARG A 155 -15.99 -28.85 5.67
CA ARG A 155 -14.75 -28.64 6.45
C ARG A 155 -14.79 -27.33 7.23
N LEU A 156 -15.33 -26.26 6.65
CA LEU A 156 -15.50 -24.97 7.30
C LEU A 156 -16.48 -25.08 8.48
N LYS A 157 -17.64 -25.70 8.29
CA LYS A 157 -18.59 -25.99 9.38
C LYS A 157 -17.94 -26.80 10.51
N LYS A 158 -17.13 -27.81 10.17
CA LYS A 158 -16.40 -28.61 11.16
C LYS A 158 -15.37 -27.79 11.94
N LEU A 159 -14.68 -26.87 11.27
CA LEU A 159 -13.71 -25.97 11.91
C LEU A 159 -14.40 -24.93 12.80
N GLU A 160 -15.51 -24.34 12.33
CA GLU A 160 -16.32 -23.42 13.12
C GLU A 160 -16.88 -24.08 14.38
N ALA A 161 -17.33 -25.34 14.27
CA ALA A 161 -17.82 -26.11 15.41
C ALA A 161 -16.71 -26.45 16.43
N LYS A 162 -15.45 -26.51 16.01
CA LYS A 162 -14.29 -26.75 16.90
C LYS A 162 -13.83 -25.48 17.64
N ASN A 163 -14.10 -24.32 17.07
CA ASN A 163 -13.66 -23.02 17.59
C ASN A 163 -14.77 -22.26 18.35
N LYS A 164 -15.95 -22.88 18.51
CA LYS A 164 -16.99 -22.48 19.46
C LYS A 164 -16.85 -23.28 20.74
#